data_AF-A0A1D6PDL3-F1
#
_entry.id   AF-A0A1D6PDL3-F1
#
_cell.length_a   1.000
_cell.length_b   1.000
_cell.length_c   1.000
_cell.angle_alpha   90.00
_cell.angle_beta   90.00
_cell.angle_gamma   90.00
#
_symmetry.space_group_name_H-M   'P 1'
#
loop_
_entity.id
_entity.type
_entity.pdbx_description
1 polymer ?
#
loop_
_entity_poly.entity_id
_entity_poly.type
_entity_poly.pdbx_seq_one_letter_code
_entity_poly.pdbx_strand_id
1 'polypeptide(L)'
;MSRLASGLQRPRRSLSPCEVLWCALASCGLVLFSQLAVAMVPRLFPSLYLLAMLPIAGLVLLAAIVLGRLWRRFIGVTASAPLFVLFNILLSWGVYIFVIRRKTSSLLDMLINAECALLLWGFYRILSCDPGIFACDSSYLAEAGCKDFVEAIYTSERLPMLSRVRQCTWCKANIRGYDHHCPAFGTCIGQKNHRLFMALLTGFVVAESTYTMCSTK
;
A
#
# COMPACT_ATOMS: atom_id res chain seq x y z
N MET A 1 28.46 -22.63 2.37
CA MET A 1 28.09 -22.77 0.95
C MET A 1 26.97 -23.79 0.89
N SER A 2 25.72 -23.32 1.07
CA SER A 2 24.78 -23.01 -0.02
C SER A 2 24.13 -24.25 -0.62
N ARG A 3 22.96 -24.62 -0.08
CA ARG A 3 21.79 -25.21 -0.76
C ARG A 3 20.75 -25.56 0.32
N LEU A 4 19.46 -25.44 -0.04
CA LEU A 4 18.27 -25.77 0.75
C LEU A 4 17.66 -24.65 1.61
N ALA A 5 17.34 -23.53 0.99
CA ALA A 5 16.25 -22.66 1.44
C ALA A 5 15.52 -22.08 0.21
N SER A 6 14.99 -22.96 -0.65
CA SER A 6 14.31 -22.59 -1.90
C SER A 6 12.95 -23.28 -2.04
N GLY A 7 12.22 -23.42 -0.93
CA GLY A 7 11.03 -24.28 -0.87
C GLY A 7 9.65 -23.60 -0.86
N LEU A 8 9.54 -22.27 -0.69
CA LEU A 8 8.22 -21.62 -0.52
C LEU A 8 8.06 -20.25 -1.18
N GLN A 9 8.96 -19.84 -2.08
CA GLN A 9 8.67 -18.76 -3.01
C GLN A 9 8.15 -19.36 -4.32
N ARG A 10 6.83 -19.33 -4.51
CA ARG A 10 6.26 -19.48 -5.86
C ARG A 10 6.97 -18.45 -6.76
N PRO A 11 7.30 -18.76 -8.02
CA PRO A 11 7.81 -17.74 -8.93
C PRO A 11 6.73 -16.66 -8.98
N ARG A 12 7.08 -15.44 -8.59
CA ARG A 12 6.32 -14.26 -8.98
C ARG A 12 6.16 -14.41 -10.50
N ARG A 13 4.93 -14.66 -10.98
CA ARG A 13 4.66 -14.86 -12.42
C ARG A 13 5.41 -13.73 -13.14
N SER A 14 6.43 -14.05 -13.93
CA SER A 14 7.25 -13.02 -14.56
C SER A 14 6.35 -12.36 -15.59
N LEU A 15 5.74 -11.22 -15.22
CA LEU A 15 4.99 -10.43 -16.17
C LEU A 15 5.95 -10.04 -17.29
N SER A 16 5.50 -10.17 -18.53
CA SER A 16 6.24 -9.64 -19.66
C SER A 16 6.40 -8.11 -19.51
N PRO A 17 7.46 -7.51 -20.07
CA PRO A 17 7.64 -6.05 -20.03
C PRO A 17 6.40 -5.29 -20.55
N CYS A 18 5.73 -5.85 -21.56
CA CYS A 18 4.50 -5.31 -22.11
C CYS A 18 3.36 -5.30 -21.07
N GLU A 19 3.13 -6.40 -20.36
CA GLU A 19 2.10 -6.46 -19.32
C GLU A 19 2.40 -5.51 -18.15
N VAL A 20 3.67 -5.34 -17.77
CA VAL A 20 4.08 -4.38 -16.74
C VAL A 20 3.76 -2.95 -17.19
N LEU A 21 4.06 -2.62 -18.45
CA LEU A 21 3.74 -1.31 -19.03
C LEU A 21 2.23 -1.06 -19.03
N TRP A 22 1.42 -2.02 -19.49
CA TRP A 22 -0.04 -1.90 -19.47
C TRP A 22 -0.60 -1.75 -18.05
N CYS A 23 -0.05 -2.48 -17.08
CA CYS A 23 -0.42 -2.31 -15.67
C CYS A 23 -0.10 -0.92 -15.15
N ALA A 24 1.07 -0.38 -15.51
CA ALA A 24 1.49 0.96 -15.13
C ALA A 24 0.58 2.03 -15.76
N LEU A 25 0.31 1.94 -17.06
CA LEU A 25 -0.58 2.85 -17.78
C LEU A 25 -2.00 2.81 -17.20
N ALA A 26 -2.55 1.62 -16.95
CA ALA A 26 -3.87 1.47 -16.35
C ALA A 26 -3.94 2.04 -14.93
N SER A 27 -2.87 1.88 -14.14
CA SER A 27 -2.80 2.44 -12.79
C SER A 27 -2.69 3.96 -12.82
N CYS A 28 -1.83 4.51 -13.68
CA CYS A 28 -1.67 5.95 -13.90
C CYS A 28 -2.99 6.59 -14.39
N GLY A 29 -3.64 6.01 -15.40
CA GLY A 29 -4.94 6.47 -15.88
C GLY A 29 -6.02 6.46 -14.80
N LEU A 30 -6.04 5.43 -13.93
CA LEU A 30 -6.96 5.40 -12.80
C LEU A 30 -6.68 6.52 -11.79
N VAL A 31 -5.40 6.80 -11.50
CA VAL A 31 -5.00 7.90 -10.62
C VAL A 31 -5.52 9.22 -11.18
N LEU A 32 -5.21 9.53 -12.44
CA LEU A 32 -5.65 10.76 -13.10
C LEU A 32 -7.18 10.90 -13.06
N PHE A 33 -7.90 9.83 -13.38
CA PHE A 33 -9.36 9.82 -13.34
C PHE A 33 -9.89 10.07 -11.92
N SER A 34 -9.36 9.37 -10.91
CA SER A 34 -9.80 9.54 -9.52
C SER A 34 -9.52 10.94 -8.97
N GLN A 35 -8.35 11.50 -9.27
CA GLN A 35 -7.94 12.83 -8.83
C GLN A 35 -8.76 13.91 -9.53
N LEU A 36 -9.01 13.77 -10.84
CA LEU A 36 -9.91 14.66 -11.57
C LEU A 36 -11.34 14.61 -10.99
N ALA A 37 -11.87 13.42 -10.71
CA ALA A 37 -13.20 13.26 -10.15
C ALA A 37 -13.33 13.96 -8.78
N VAL A 38 -12.35 13.77 -7.89
CA VAL A 38 -12.32 14.43 -6.57
C VAL A 38 -12.15 15.94 -6.71
N ALA A 39 -11.29 16.41 -7.62
CA ALA A 39 -11.07 17.84 -7.88
C ALA A 39 -12.31 18.56 -8.42
N MET A 40 -13.28 17.84 -8.99
CA MET A 40 -14.55 18.41 -9.43
C MET A 40 -15.53 18.66 -8.27
N VAL A 41 -15.36 18.02 -7.11
CA VAL A 41 -16.31 18.13 -5.99
C VAL A 41 -16.49 19.58 -5.50
N PRO A 42 -15.41 20.36 -5.21
CA PRO A 42 -15.58 21.76 -4.82
C PRO A 42 -16.19 22.64 -5.92
N ARG A 43 -16.00 22.26 -7.20
CA ARG A 43 -16.54 23.01 -8.35
C ARG A 43 -18.02 22.76 -8.56
N LEU A 44 -18.49 21.55 -8.28
CA LEU A 44 -19.90 21.17 -8.45
C LEU A 44 -20.76 21.62 -7.27
N PHE A 45 -20.16 21.79 -6.08
CA PHE A 45 -20.90 22.15 -4.87
C PHE A 45 -20.31 23.39 -4.15
N PRO A 46 -20.06 24.52 -4.83
CA PRO A 46 -19.29 25.64 -4.23
C PRO A 46 -19.90 26.25 -2.96
N SER A 47 -21.17 25.96 -2.66
CA SER A 47 -21.90 26.45 -1.49
C SER A 47 -21.73 25.60 -0.22
N LEU A 48 -21.17 24.39 -0.28
CA LEU A 48 -20.98 23.56 0.93
C LEU A 48 -19.65 23.88 1.63
N TYR A 49 -19.66 23.77 2.95
CA TYR A 49 -18.46 23.88 3.78
C TYR A 49 -17.49 22.71 3.52
N LEU A 50 -16.19 22.96 3.72
CA LEU A 50 -15.14 21.97 3.50
C LEU A 50 -15.39 20.63 4.21
N LEU A 51 -15.91 20.67 5.46
CA LEU A 51 -16.18 19.45 6.23
C LEU A 51 -17.31 18.60 5.61
N ALA A 52 -18.31 19.25 5.01
CA ALA A 52 -19.39 18.55 4.30
C ALA A 52 -18.93 17.98 2.94
N MET A 53 -17.85 18.52 2.36
CA MET A 53 -17.26 18.00 1.13
C MET A 53 -16.47 16.72 1.31
N LEU A 54 -15.88 16.48 2.48
CA LEU A 54 -15.08 15.29 2.74
C LEU A 54 -15.84 13.98 2.49
N PRO A 55 -17.06 13.75 3.04
CA PRO A 55 -17.80 12.53 2.73
C PRO A 55 -18.20 12.44 1.26
N ILE A 56 -18.52 13.57 0.60
CA ILE A 56 -18.86 13.61 -0.83
C ILE A 56 -17.65 13.21 -1.67
N ALA A 57 -16.47 13.78 -1.40
CA ALA A 57 -15.22 13.43 -2.05
C ALA A 57 -14.87 11.95 -1.84
N GLY A 58 -15.09 11.42 -0.63
CA GLY A 58 -14.94 9.99 -0.34
C GLY A 58 -15.86 9.11 -1.20
N LEU A 59 -17.14 9.47 -1.33
CA LEU A 59 -18.10 8.76 -2.18
C LEU A 59 -17.72 8.83 -3.66
N VAL A 60 -17.30 10.00 -4.14
CA VAL A 60 -16.83 10.20 -5.53
C VAL A 60 -15.59 9.38 -5.81
N LEU A 61 -14.63 9.33 -4.89
CA LEU A 61 -13.44 8.50 -5.00
C LEU A 61 -13.80 7.01 -5.05
N LEU A 62 -14.71 6.55 -4.18
CA LEU A 62 -15.19 5.17 -4.20
C LEU A 62 -15.87 4.83 -5.53
N ALA A 63 -16.78 5.69 -6.01
CA ALA A 63 -17.44 5.53 -7.30
C ALA A 63 -16.42 5.48 -8.44
N ALA A 64 -15.40 6.36 -8.43
CA ALA A 64 -14.34 6.37 -9.43
C ALA A 64 -13.52 5.08 -9.43
N ILE A 65 -13.21 4.54 -8.25
CA ILE A 65 -12.50 3.26 -8.11
C ILE A 65 -13.36 2.10 -8.63
N VAL A 66 -14.67 2.07 -8.30
CA VAL A 66 -15.60 1.03 -8.79
C VAL A 66 -15.72 1.09 -10.30
N LEU A 67 -15.96 2.28 -10.87
CA LEU A 67 -16.06 2.46 -12.32
C LEU A 67 -14.77 2.06 -13.03
N GLY A 68 -13.63 2.47 -12.48
CA GLY A 68 -12.32 2.07 -13.00
C GLY A 68 -12.08 0.56 -12.93
N ARG A 69 -12.59 -0.13 -11.89
CA ARG A 69 -12.56 -1.61 -11.83
C ARG A 69 -13.43 -2.25 -12.93
N LEU A 70 -14.64 -1.72 -13.15
CA LEU A 70 -15.54 -2.22 -14.20
C LEU A 70 -14.94 -2.02 -15.60
N TRP A 71 -14.41 -0.82 -15.87
CA TRP A 71 -13.76 -0.49 -17.14
C TRP A 71 -12.56 -1.39 -17.45
N ARG A 72 -11.69 -1.61 -16.44
CA ARG A 72 -10.55 -2.53 -16.59
C ARG A 72 -10.97 -3.97 -16.85
N ARG A 73 -12.05 -4.43 -16.22
CA ARG A 73 -12.59 -5.77 -16.46
C ARG A 73 -13.09 -5.90 -17.90
N PHE A 74 -13.63 -4.84 -18.48
CA PHE A 74 -14.09 -4.82 -19.88
C PHE A 74 -12.91 -4.87 -20.87
N ILE A 75 -11.83 -4.12 -20.64
CA ILE A 75 -10.64 -4.10 -21.51
C ILE A 75 -9.69 -5.28 -21.26
N GLY A 76 -9.84 -5.97 -20.13
CA GLY A 76 -8.98 -7.11 -19.77
C GLY A 76 -7.59 -6.70 -19.25
N VAL A 77 -7.42 -5.47 -18.76
CA VAL A 77 -6.13 -4.97 -18.25
C VAL A 77 -6.09 -5.03 -16.72
N THR A 78 -5.02 -5.58 -16.17
CA THR A 78 -4.78 -5.59 -14.72
C THR A 78 -4.19 -4.26 -14.27
N ALA A 79 -4.60 -3.74 -13.10
CA ALA A 79 -3.95 -2.62 -12.45
C ALA A 79 -3.25 -3.09 -11.18
N SER A 80 -2.19 -2.39 -10.80
CA SER A 80 -1.41 -2.69 -9.60
C SER A 80 -1.75 -1.66 -8.53
N ALA A 81 -2.30 -2.11 -7.41
CA ALA A 81 -2.61 -1.23 -6.28
C ALA A 81 -1.36 -0.50 -5.73
N PRO A 82 -0.17 -1.13 -5.64
CA PRO A 82 1.07 -0.42 -5.33
C PRO A 82 1.42 0.67 -6.34
N LEU A 83 1.28 0.41 -7.65
CA LEU A 83 1.53 1.45 -8.66
C LEU A 83 0.53 2.59 -8.56
N PHE A 84 -0.73 2.30 -8.20
CA PHE A 84 -1.72 3.34 -7.95
C PHE A 84 -1.32 4.25 -6.78
N VAL A 85 -0.81 3.70 -5.66
CA VAL A 85 -0.30 4.51 -4.54
C VAL A 85 0.91 5.35 -4.98
N LEU A 86 1.88 4.74 -5.66
CA LEU A 86 3.07 5.43 -6.15
C LEU A 86 2.72 6.59 -7.07
N PHE A 87 1.85 6.36 -8.07
CA PHE A 87 1.44 7.41 -9.00
C PHE A 87 0.61 8.51 -8.33
N ASN A 88 -0.16 8.21 -7.27
CA ASN A 88 -0.81 9.26 -6.49
C ASN A 88 0.21 10.18 -5.79
N ILE A 89 1.24 9.61 -5.17
CA ILE A 89 2.31 10.41 -4.53
C ILE A 89 3.00 11.29 -5.57
N LEU A 90 3.41 10.69 -6.70
CA LEU A 90 4.12 11.39 -7.77
C LEU A 90 3.26 12.47 -8.43
N LEU A 91 1.98 12.19 -8.68
CA LEU A 91 1.07 13.17 -9.26
C LEU A 91 0.83 14.34 -8.31
N SER A 92 0.56 14.07 -7.04
CA SER A 92 0.32 15.12 -6.04
C SER A 92 1.56 15.99 -5.88
N TRP A 93 2.75 15.38 -5.82
CA TRP A 93 4.01 16.11 -5.78
C TRP A 93 4.28 16.91 -7.06
N GLY A 94 3.97 16.35 -8.24
CA GLY A 94 4.07 17.04 -9.52
C GLY A 94 3.15 18.26 -9.59
N VAL A 95 1.87 18.09 -9.27
CA VAL A 95 0.90 19.21 -9.20
C VAL A 95 1.38 20.27 -8.22
N TYR A 96 1.91 19.86 -7.05
CA TYR A 96 2.50 20.79 -6.11
C TYR A 96 3.62 21.62 -6.75
N ILE A 97 4.64 20.97 -7.32
CA ILE A 97 5.81 21.63 -7.90
C ILE A 97 5.42 22.58 -9.04
N PHE A 98 4.55 22.14 -9.96
CA PHE A 98 4.26 22.87 -11.19
C PHE A 98 3.13 23.90 -11.03
N VAL A 99 2.19 23.69 -10.12
CA VAL A 99 0.98 24.54 -9.98
C VAL A 99 0.96 25.33 -8.69
N ILE A 100 1.20 24.69 -7.54
CA ILE A 100 0.94 25.28 -6.21
C ILE A 100 2.16 26.04 -5.66
N ARG A 101 3.37 25.54 -5.94
CA ARG A 101 4.63 26.01 -5.35
C ARG A 101 4.83 27.52 -5.41
N ARG A 102 4.43 28.17 -6.52
CA ARG A 102 4.60 29.61 -6.75
C ARG A 102 3.97 30.50 -5.66
N LYS A 103 2.93 30.01 -4.97
CA LYS A 103 2.22 30.74 -3.92
C LYS A 103 2.61 30.31 -2.49
N THR A 104 3.64 29.48 -2.36
CA THR A 104 3.98 28.81 -1.09
C THR A 104 5.20 29.45 -0.44
N SER A 105 5.21 29.58 0.90
CA SER A 105 6.38 30.06 1.65
C SER A 105 7.51 29.03 1.62
N SER A 106 8.76 29.48 1.81
CA SER A 106 9.94 28.60 1.76
C SER A 106 9.89 27.45 2.78
N LEU A 107 9.40 27.72 4.00
CA LEU A 107 9.24 26.68 5.04
C LEU A 107 8.24 25.60 4.62
N LEU A 108 7.11 26.01 4.03
CA LEU A 108 6.06 25.10 3.59
C LEU A 108 6.48 24.32 2.33
N ASP A 109 7.29 24.93 1.47
CA ASP A 109 7.95 24.23 0.34
C ASP A 109 8.91 23.15 0.83
N MET A 110 9.78 23.47 1.79
CA MET A 110 10.64 22.44 2.40
C MET A 110 9.85 21.32 3.06
N LEU A 111 8.78 21.66 3.79
CA LEU A 111 7.93 20.67 4.46
C LEU A 111 7.28 19.71 3.47
N ILE A 112 6.63 20.20 2.41
CA ILE A 112 5.96 19.35 1.42
C ILE A 112 6.95 18.46 0.67
N ASN A 113 8.10 19.02 0.27
CA ASN A 113 9.13 18.20 -0.38
C ASN A 113 9.67 17.12 0.56
N ALA A 114 9.85 17.43 1.85
CA ALA A 114 10.26 16.44 2.86
C ALA A 114 9.19 15.37 3.08
N GLU A 115 7.91 15.74 3.21
CA GLU A 115 6.79 14.81 3.31
C GLU A 115 6.73 13.86 2.11
N CYS A 116 6.78 14.38 0.88
CA CYS A 116 6.81 13.58 -0.34
C CYS A 116 8.02 12.63 -0.39
N ALA A 117 9.22 13.11 -0.05
CA ALA A 117 10.43 12.30 -0.03
C ALA A 117 10.34 11.17 1.01
N LEU A 118 9.82 11.47 2.21
CA LEU A 118 9.60 10.49 3.28
C LEU A 118 8.54 9.46 2.89
N LEU A 119 7.47 9.87 2.21
CA LEU A 119 6.45 8.95 1.68
C LEU A 119 7.03 8.01 0.63
N LEU A 120 7.81 8.53 -0.33
CA LEU A 120 8.47 7.70 -1.34
C LEU A 120 9.47 6.72 -0.72
N TRP A 121 10.29 7.21 0.22
CA TRP A 121 11.23 6.36 0.95
C TRP A 121 10.51 5.29 1.77
N GLY A 122 9.49 5.67 2.53
CA GLY A 122 8.70 4.74 3.33
C GLY A 122 7.99 3.72 2.45
N PHE A 123 7.43 4.15 1.31
CA PHE A 123 6.80 3.28 0.32
C PHE A 123 7.79 2.25 -0.23
N TYR A 124 8.98 2.68 -0.63
CA TYR A 124 10.04 1.75 -1.05
C TYR A 124 10.40 0.76 0.07
N ARG A 125 10.51 1.24 1.31
CA ARG A 125 10.84 0.41 2.47
C ARG A 125 9.76 -0.61 2.77
N ILE A 126 8.48 -0.24 2.78
CA ILE A 126 7.39 -1.19 3.09
C ILE A 126 7.29 -2.29 2.03
N LEU A 127 7.55 -1.96 0.75
CA LEU A 127 7.60 -2.95 -0.34
C LEU A 127 8.77 -3.94 -0.21
N SER A 128 9.89 -3.48 0.36
CA SER A 128 11.15 -4.24 0.39
C SER A 128 11.42 -4.92 1.75
N CYS A 129 10.72 -4.50 2.81
CA CYS A 129 10.91 -5.02 4.15
C CYS A 129 10.29 -6.42 4.31
N ASP A 130 10.99 -7.28 5.05
CA ASP A 130 10.44 -8.54 5.53
C ASP A 130 9.30 -8.26 6.52
N PRO A 131 8.07 -8.73 6.26
CA PRO A 131 6.95 -8.56 7.19
C PRO A 131 7.09 -9.41 8.47
N GLY A 132 8.08 -10.30 8.52
CA GLY A 132 8.25 -11.30 9.57
C GLY A 132 7.90 -12.69 9.06
N ILE A 133 8.32 -13.02 7.83
CA ILE A 133 8.15 -14.36 7.26
C ILE A 133 8.85 -15.36 8.17
N PHE A 134 8.11 -16.39 8.57
CA PHE A 134 8.61 -17.47 9.39
C PHE A 134 8.63 -18.77 8.58
N ALA A 135 9.83 -19.27 8.31
CA ALA A 135 10.02 -20.65 7.90
C ALA A 135 10.02 -21.52 9.16
N CYS A 136 9.12 -22.49 9.25
CA CYS A 136 9.20 -23.50 10.30
C CYS A 136 10.11 -24.61 9.78
N ASP A 137 11.29 -24.76 10.35
CA ASP A 137 12.17 -25.89 10.01
C ASP A 137 11.69 -27.16 10.70
N SER A 138 11.90 -28.31 10.05
CA SER A 138 11.51 -29.63 10.57
C SER A 138 12.22 -29.99 11.89
N SER A 139 13.39 -29.40 12.16
CA SER A 139 14.11 -29.55 13.42
C SER A 139 13.33 -28.98 14.61
N TYR A 140 12.68 -27.82 14.44
CA TYR A 140 11.85 -27.22 15.49
C TYR A 140 10.58 -28.03 15.76
N LEU A 141 10.00 -28.65 14.73
CA LEU A 141 8.85 -29.54 14.89
C LEU A 141 9.24 -30.81 15.66
N ALA A 142 10.41 -31.37 15.35
CA ALA A 142 10.96 -32.53 16.06
C ALA A 142 11.28 -32.20 17.54
N GLU A 143 11.86 -31.04 17.82
CA GLU A 143 12.14 -30.57 19.19
C GLU A 143 10.85 -30.29 19.97
N ALA A 144 9.81 -29.78 19.30
CA ALA A 144 8.47 -29.59 19.85
C ALA A 144 7.65 -30.89 19.96
N GLY A 145 8.16 -32.02 19.46
CA GLY A 145 7.44 -33.30 19.42
C GLY A 145 6.20 -33.32 18.51
N CYS A 146 6.09 -32.37 17.59
CA CYS A 146 4.96 -32.25 16.66
C CYS A 146 5.32 -32.84 15.30
N LYS A 147 4.40 -33.56 14.66
CA LYS A 147 4.63 -34.20 13.36
C LYS A 147 4.42 -33.24 12.19
N ASP A 148 3.64 -32.19 12.39
CA ASP A 148 3.47 -31.12 11.41
C ASP A 148 3.30 -29.73 12.06
N PHE A 149 3.38 -28.68 11.24
CA PHE A 149 3.27 -27.29 11.66
C PHE A 149 1.85 -26.92 12.14
N VAL A 150 0.82 -27.60 11.64
CA VAL A 150 -0.57 -27.34 12.02
C VAL A 150 -0.80 -27.82 13.44
N GLU A 151 -0.34 -29.03 13.76
CA GLU A 151 -0.28 -29.61 15.10
C GLU A 151 0.46 -28.66 16.04
N ALA A 152 1.66 -28.19 15.68
CA ALA A 152 2.43 -27.25 16.50
C ALA A 152 1.73 -25.90 16.78
N ILE A 153 0.85 -25.43 15.88
CA ILE A 153 -0.01 -24.26 16.14
C ILE A 153 -1.13 -24.61 17.13
N TYR A 154 -1.76 -25.77 17.01
CA TYR A 154 -2.84 -26.18 17.91
C TYR A 154 -2.34 -26.48 19.33
N THR A 155 -1.14 -27.04 19.48
CA THR A 155 -0.47 -27.23 20.79
C THR A 155 0.18 -25.97 21.37
N SER A 156 -0.23 -24.77 20.90
CA SER A 156 0.33 -23.44 21.22
C SER A 156 0.56 -23.14 22.70
N GLU A 157 -0.02 -23.90 23.63
CA GLU A 157 0.28 -23.81 25.06
C GLU A 157 1.76 -24.12 25.37
N ARG A 158 2.46 -24.94 24.57
CA ARG A 158 3.88 -25.29 24.79
C ARG A 158 4.89 -24.36 24.13
N LEU A 159 4.50 -23.55 23.14
CA LEU A 159 5.41 -22.67 22.40
C LEU A 159 4.82 -21.26 22.24
N PRO A 160 5.11 -20.35 23.18
CA PRO A 160 4.66 -18.95 23.12
C PRO A 160 5.06 -18.24 21.83
N MET A 161 6.18 -18.64 21.22
CA MET A 161 6.72 -18.08 19.98
C MET A 161 5.86 -18.37 18.73
N LEU A 162 5.07 -19.46 18.75
CA LEU A 162 4.19 -19.87 17.64
C LEU A 162 2.80 -19.24 17.72
N SER A 163 2.35 -18.86 18.92
CA SER A 163 1.00 -18.30 19.18
C SER A 163 0.64 -17.06 18.35
N ARG A 164 1.64 -16.33 17.84
CA ARG A 164 1.44 -15.11 17.02
C ARG A 164 1.68 -15.32 15.52
N VAL A 165 1.92 -16.55 15.07
CA VAL A 165 2.16 -16.85 13.65
C VAL A 165 0.85 -17.23 12.99
N ARG A 166 0.50 -16.55 11.89
CA ARG A 166 -0.67 -16.93 11.06
C ARG A 166 -0.27 -17.01 9.60
N GLN A 167 -0.98 -17.85 8.85
CA GLN A 167 -0.75 -18.03 7.43
C GLN A 167 -1.53 -17.00 6.62
N CYS A 168 -0.84 -16.32 5.70
CA CYS A 168 -1.48 -15.50 4.68
C CYS A 168 -1.85 -16.39 3.48
N THR A 169 -3.15 -16.45 3.14
CA THR A 169 -3.66 -17.28 2.03
C THR A 169 -3.20 -16.77 0.65
N TRP A 170 -3.01 -15.46 0.50
CA TRP A 170 -2.55 -14.86 -0.76
C TRP A 170 -1.06 -15.07 -1.00
N CYS A 171 -0.23 -14.84 0.02
CA CYS A 171 1.22 -15.05 -0.07
C CYS A 171 1.63 -16.51 0.12
N LYS A 172 0.73 -17.35 0.67
CA LYS A 172 1.02 -18.73 1.10
C LYS A 172 2.24 -18.83 2.02
N ALA A 173 2.39 -17.84 2.90
CA ALA A 173 3.51 -17.71 3.81
C ALA A 173 3.01 -17.52 5.25
N ASN A 174 3.75 -18.07 6.20
CA ASN A 174 3.51 -17.89 7.62
C ASN A 174 4.18 -16.60 8.08
N ILE A 175 3.42 -15.71 8.71
CA ILE A 175 3.88 -14.38 9.12
C ILE A 175 3.74 -14.25 10.64
N ARG A 176 4.84 -13.85 11.31
CA ARG A 176 4.82 -13.53 12.75
C ARG A 176 4.08 -12.22 12.99
N GLY A 177 3.20 -12.21 13.98
CA GLY A 177 2.34 -11.08 14.31
C GLY A 177 1.53 -10.63 13.10
N TYR A 178 1.04 -11.59 12.30
CA TYR A 178 0.25 -11.33 11.11
C TYR A 178 -0.97 -10.46 11.47
N ASP A 179 -1.04 -9.30 10.83
CA ASP A 179 -2.17 -8.39 10.89
C ASP A 179 -3.08 -8.65 9.69
N HIS A 180 -2.62 -8.31 8.48
CA HIS A 180 -3.34 -8.55 7.24
C HIS A 180 -2.39 -8.56 6.04
N HIS A 181 -2.88 -8.99 4.87
CA HIS A 181 -2.22 -8.66 3.61
C HIS A 181 -2.80 -7.35 3.08
N CYS A 182 -1.94 -6.37 2.80
CA CYS A 182 -2.35 -5.07 2.31
C CYS A 182 -2.18 -4.99 0.79
N PRO A 183 -3.27 -4.97 -0.01
CA PRO A 183 -3.15 -4.85 -1.46
C PRO A 183 -2.48 -3.55 -1.89
N ALA A 184 -2.68 -2.44 -1.17
CA ALA A 184 -2.11 -1.14 -1.48
C ALA A 184 -0.57 -1.16 -1.48
N PHE A 185 0.05 -2.00 -0.63
CA PHE A 185 1.49 -2.21 -0.60
C PHE A 185 1.91 -3.56 -1.19
N GLY A 186 0.98 -4.39 -1.67
CA GLY A 186 1.27 -5.69 -2.28
C GLY A 186 2.08 -6.65 -1.39
N THR A 187 2.02 -6.49 -0.07
CA THR A 187 2.81 -7.25 0.91
C THR A 187 1.99 -7.51 2.18
N CYS A 188 2.45 -8.46 3.00
CA CYS A 188 1.87 -8.66 4.32
C CYS A 188 2.28 -7.56 5.29
N ILE A 189 1.41 -7.22 6.22
CA ILE A 189 1.73 -6.41 7.39
C ILE A 189 1.81 -7.37 8.58
N GLY A 190 2.95 -7.33 9.26
CA GLY A 190 3.27 -8.20 10.37
C GLY A 190 4.20 -7.54 11.36
N GLN A 191 4.72 -8.32 12.31
CA GLN A 191 5.45 -7.80 13.46
C GLN A 191 6.64 -6.88 13.09
N LYS A 192 7.36 -7.19 12.01
CA LYS A 192 8.59 -6.46 11.64
C LYS A 192 8.33 -5.14 10.90
N ASN A 193 7.18 -4.98 10.24
CA ASN A 193 6.90 -3.82 9.40
C ASN A 193 5.64 -3.03 9.83
N HIS A 194 4.89 -3.50 10.84
CA HIS A 194 3.68 -2.84 11.33
C HIS A 194 3.92 -1.38 11.77
N ARG A 195 5.04 -1.08 12.46
CA ARG A 195 5.37 0.31 12.85
C ARG A 195 5.59 1.22 11.64
N LEU A 196 6.28 0.72 10.61
CA LEU A 196 6.50 1.47 9.37
C LEU A 196 5.17 1.70 8.64
N PHE A 197 4.28 0.70 8.61
CA PHE A 197 2.94 0.83 8.05
C PHE A 197 2.13 1.92 8.75
N MET A 198 2.10 1.95 10.08
CA MET A 198 1.41 3.01 10.83
C MET A 198 2.02 4.39 10.57
N ALA A 199 3.35 4.50 10.54
CA ALA A 199 4.04 5.76 10.23
C ALA A 199 3.71 6.26 8.81
N LEU A 200 3.62 5.35 7.84
CA LEU A 200 3.19 5.68 6.47
C LEU A 200 1.75 6.17 6.42
N LEU A 201 0.81 5.50 7.10
CA LEU A 201 -0.59 5.94 7.15
C LEU A 201 -0.71 7.35 7.72
N THR A 202 -0.05 7.62 8.84
CA THR A 202 0.00 8.97 9.42
C THR A 202 0.64 9.95 8.45
N GLY A 203 1.74 9.58 7.80
CA GLY A 203 2.40 10.41 6.79
C GLY A 203 1.48 10.77 5.62
N PHE A 204 0.68 9.82 5.12
CA PHE A 204 -0.31 10.09 4.06
C PHE A 204 -1.36 11.10 4.52
N VAL A 205 -1.92 10.93 5.72
CA VAL A 205 -2.91 11.87 6.27
C VAL A 205 -2.33 13.28 6.43
N VAL A 206 -1.10 13.37 6.94
CA VAL A 206 -0.40 14.65 7.12
C VAL A 206 -0.14 15.30 5.76
N ALA A 207 0.44 14.57 4.80
CA ALA A 207 0.76 15.10 3.48
C ALA A 207 -0.50 15.58 2.72
N GLU A 208 -1.61 14.83 2.78
CA GLU A 208 -2.87 15.24 2.18
C GLU A 208 -3.45 16.51 2.85
N SER A 209 -3.30 16.62 4.18
CA SER A 209 -3.74 17.81 4.92
C SER A 209 -2.92 19.04 4.54
N THR A 210 -1.59 18.90 4.49
CA THR A 210 -0.66 19.95 4.07
C THR A 210 -0.92 20.37 2.62
N TYR A 211 -1.12 19.39 1.73
CA TYR A 211 -1.45 19.62 0.32
C TYR A 211 -2.77 20.40 0.16
N THR A 212 -3.83 19.96 0.84
CA THR A 212 -5.14 20.62 0.79
C THR A 212 -5.05 22.07 1.27
N MET A 213 -4.35 22.33 2.37
CA MET A 213 -4.11 23.68 2.90
C MET A 213 -3.43 24.61 1.88
N CYS A 214 -2.54 24.06 1.04
CA CYS A 214 -1.87 24.83 0.00
C CYS A 214 -2.73 25.03 -1.25
N SER A 215 -3.56 24.04 -1.58
CA SER A 215 -4.44 24.10 -2.74
C SER A 215 -5.62 25.07 -2.56
N THR A 216 -6.00 25.40 -1.33
CA THR A 216 -7.10 26.33 -1.03
C THR A 216 -6.68 27.82 -1.01
N LYS A 217 -5.45 28.16 -1.43
CA LYS A 217 -4.91 29.53 -1.50
C LYS A 217 -4.77 30.06 -2.94
#